data_AF-A0ABD7NKW3-F1
#
_entry.id   AF-A0ABD7NKW3-F1
#
_cell.length_a   1.000
_cell.length_b   1.000
_cell.length_c   1.000
_cell.angle_alpha   90.00
_cell.angle_beta   90.00
_cell.angle_gamma   90.00
#
_symmetry.space_group_name_H-M   'P 1'
#
loop_
_entity.id
_entity.type
_entity.pdbx_description
1 polymer ?
#
loop_
_entity_poly.entity_id
_entity_poly.type
_entity_poly.pdbx_seq_one_letter_code
_entity_poly.pdbx_strand_id
1 'polypeptide(L)'
;MKKICIDLQGSPILGMLPQQGDFASVRDEFDASNRYDQALNFDDISVVTLVSEGKIIGFCSYFFHAFNLNENERIMTTTIDSVFIIESERKKSLSKILARYVACELLEFESSDEPCGCHLTHESTSNIVSQEGGRFVGDVYRIFSALKTIKV
;
A
#
# COMPACT_ATOMS: atom_id res chain seq x y z
N MET A 1 -3.90 9.58 -7.29
CA MET A 1 -3.26 8.75 -6.25
C MET A 1 -3.61 9.25 -4.86
N LYS A 2 -3.64 8.39 -3.84
CA LYS A 2 -4.06 8.74 -2.47
C LYS A 2 -2.85 8.87 -1.54
N LYS A 3 -2.81 9.94 -0.74
CA LYS A 3 -1.85 10.16 0.35
C LYS A 3 -2.66 10.29 1.64
N ILE A 4 -2.61 9.29 2.51
CA ILE A 4 -3.56 9.16 3.63
C ILE A 4 -2.91 8.66 4.91
N CYS A 5 -3.41 9.15 6.05
CA CYS A 5 -3.09 8.60 7.37
C CYS A 5 -4.22 7.68 7.85
N ILE A 6 -3.86 6.53 8.40
CA ILE A 6 -4.79 5.56 8.99
C ILE A 6 -4.40 5.24 10.44
N ASP A 7 -5.40 4.90 11.25
CA ASP A 7 -5.22 4.43 12.63
C ASP A 7 -4.88 2.93 12.70
N LEU A 8 -4.73 2.40 13.92
CA LEU A 8 -4.45 0.99 14.18
C LEU A 8 -5.63 0.05 13.86
N GLN A 9 -6.79 0.59 13.51
CA GLN A 9 -7.94 -0.17 13.01
C GLN A 9 -7.99 -0.18 11.48
N GLY A 10 -7.12 0.59 10.82
CA GLY A 10 -7.09 0.77 9.37
C GLY A 10 -8.07 1.83 8.87
N SER A 11 -8.60 2.67 9.76
CA SER A 11 -9.57 3.73 9.41
C SER A 11 -8.84 5.02 9.07
N PRO A 12 -9.29 5.79 8.05
CA PRO A 12 -8.78 7.12 7.77
C PRO A 12 -8.85 8.07 8.98
N ILE A 13 -7.76 8.77 9.26
CA ILE A 13 -7.72 9.83 10.26
C ILE A 13 -8.02 11.17 9.58
N LEU A 14 -9.21 11.72 9.85
CA LEU A 14 -9.63 12.99 9.26
C LEU A 14 -8.76 14.14 9.78
N GLY A 15 -8.31 14.99 8.86
CA GLY A 15 -7.52 16.18 9.17
C GLY A 15 -6.03 15.94 9.42
N MET A 16 -5.56 14.69 9.37
CA MET A 16 -4.14 14.34 9.42
C MET A 16 -3.64 14.02 8.01
N LEU A 17 -2.57 14.68 7.61
CA LEU A 17 -1.93 14.49 6.32
C LEU A 17 -0.57 13.80 6.51
N PRO A 18 -0.17 12.87 5.62
CA PRO A 18 1.14 12.23 5.67
C PRO A 18 2.32 13.20 5.79
N GLN A 19 2.23 14.36 5.14
CA GLN A 19 3.26 15.42 5.13
C GLN A 19 3.47 16.10 6.50
N GLN A 20 2.59 15.87 7.47
CA GLN A 20 2.69 16.45 8.81
C GLN A 20 3.62 15.66 9.75
N GLY A 21 4.07 14.47 9.35
CA GLY A 21 5.03 13.67 10.09
C GLY A 21 6.24 13.29 9.24
N ASP A 22 7.32 12.88 9.91
CA ASP A 22 8.54 12.39 9.27
C ASP A 22 9.12 11.18 10.04
N PHE A 23 10.08 10.51 9.42
CA PHE A 23 10.88 9.44 10.04
C PHE A 23 12.31 9.89 10.35
N ALA A 24 12.59 11.20 10.36
CA ALA A 24 13.93 11.75 10.49
C ALA A 24 14.58 11.45 11.85
N SER A 25 13.76 11.26 12.89
CA SER A 25 14.22 10.90 14.25
C SER A 25 14.48 9.42 14.45
N VAL A 26 14.08 8.57 13.50
CA VAL A 26 14.34 7.14 13.54
C VAL A 26 15.77 6.93 13.04
N ARG A 27 16.54 6.04 13.69
CA ARG A 27 17.81 5.56 13.11
C ARG A 27 17.49 5.13 11.68
N ASP A 28 18.15 5.72 10.69
CA ASP A 28 17.77 5.62 9.28
C ASP A 28 17.97 4.21 8.71
N GLU A 29 17.15 3.30 9.21
CA GLU A 29 17.08 1.91 8.84
C GLU A 29 16.46 1.85 7.46
N PHE A 30 17.23 1.32 6.50
CA PHE A 30 16.77 1.12 5.13
C PHE A 30 16.35 2.41 4.42
N ASP A 31 16.94 3.57 4.77
CA ASP A 31 16.68 4.86 4.11
C ASP A 31 15.19 5.29 4.21
N ALA A 32 14.53 4.90 5.31
CA ALA A 32 13.07 5.00 5.45
C ALA A 32 12.56 6.45 5.35
N SER A 33 13.31 7.42 5.89
CA SER A 33 12.91 8.83 5.81
C SER A 33 12.94 9.32 4.36
N ASN A 34 14.02 9.07 3.64
CA ASN A 34 14.15 9.47 2.25
C ASN A 34 13.14 8.76 1.35
N ARG A 35 12.88 7.47 1.58
CA ARG A 35 11.85 6.70 0.85
C ARG A 35 10.46 7.27 1.05
N TYR A 36 10.12 7.63 2.28
CA TYR A 36 8.85 8.27 2.60
C TYR A 36 8.73 9.63 1.92
N ASP A 37 9.75 10.48 2.05
CA ASP A 37 9.77 11.82 1.46
C ASP A 37 9.69 11.77 -0.08
N GLN A 38 10.42 10.85 -0.71
CA GLN A 38 10.33 10.61 -2.15
C GLN A 38 8.91 10.22 -2.54
N ALA A 39 8.33 9.20 -1.89
CA ALA A 39 6.99 8.74 -2.20
C ALA A 39 5.92 9.83 -2.02
N LEU A 40 6.08 10.73 -1.04
CA LEU A 40 5.19 11.88 -0.86
C LEU A 40 5.33 12.95 -1.94
N ASN A 41 6.46 13.02 -2.64
CA ASN A 41 6.74 14.00 -3.69
C ASN A 41 6.39 13.51 -5.10
N PHE A 42 6.23 12.20 -5.32
CA PHE A 42 5.74 11.67 -6.59
C PHE A 42 4.21 11.69 -6.65
N ASP A 43 3.65 12.14 -7.77
CA ASP A 43 2.19 12.21 -7.98
C ASP A 43 1.59 10.85 -8.35
N ASP A 44 2.40 9.98 -8.96
CA ASP A 44 2.01 8.64 -9.39
C ASP A 44 2.19 7.57 -8.31
N ILE A 45 2.51 7.98 -7.07
CA ILE A 45 2.68 7.07 -5.93
C ILE A 45 1.59 7.36 -4.89
N SER A 46 0.88 6.31 -4.50
CA SER A 46 0.00 6.35 -3.34
C SER A 46 0.79 6.03 -2.07
N VAL A 47 0.45 6.69 -0.98
CA VAL A 47 1.10 6.51 0.33
C VAL A 47 0.02 6.34 1.40
N VAL A 48 0.10 5.24 2.14
CA VAL A 48 -0.68 5.03 3.35
C VAL A 48 0.25 5.03 4.55
N THR A 49 0.01 5.95 5.49
CA THR A 49 0.80 6.16 6.70
C THR A 49 0.05 5.66 7.92
N LEU A 50 0.66 4.78 8.70
CA LEU A 50 0.09 4.26 9.94
C LEU A 50 0.43 5.18 11.11
N VAL A 51 -0.59 5.51 11.91
CA VAL A 51 -0.48 6.44 13.04
C VAL A 51 -0.90 5.76 14.34
N SER A 52 -0.11 5.96 15.38
CA SER A 52 -0.43 5.57 16.75
C SER A 52 -0.20 6.75 17.68
N GLU A 53 -1.19 7.09 18.50
CA GLU A 53 -1.11 8.18 19.49
C GLU A 53 -0.66 9.53 18.86
N GLY A 54 -1.13 9.81 17.65
CA GLY A 54 -0.80 11.04 16.91
C GLY A 54 0.59 11.06 16.28
N LYS A 55 1.37 9.97 16.39
CA LYS A 55 2.68 9.83 15.76
C LYS A 55 2.63 8.86 14.61
N ILE A 56 3.31 9.18 13.52
CA ILE A 56 3.50 8.24 12.42
C ILE A 56 4.46 7.14 12.88
N ILE A 57 4.09 5.88 12.64
CA ILE A 57 4.86 4.71 13.10
C ILE A 57 5.21 3.74 11.96
N GLY A 58 4.73 4.03 10.76
CA GLY A 58 5.06 3.26 9.57
C GLY A 58 4.32 3.77 8.33
N PHE A 59 4.69 3.24 7.17
CA PHE A 59 4.07 3.58 5.91
C PHE A 59 4.16 2.45 4.89
N CYS A 60 3.34 2.54 3.86
CA CYS A 60 3.45 1.80 2.63
C CYS A 60 3.29 2.76 1.44
N SER A 61 4.24 2.75 0.51
CA SER A 61 4.12 3.39 -0.80
C SER A 61 3.83 2.34 -1.87
N TYR A 62 2.87 2.63 -2.74
CA TYR A 62 2.40 1.70 -3.75
C TYR A 62 1.76 2.42 -4.93
N PHE A 63 1.65 1.72 -6.06
CA PHE A 63 0.84 2.18 -7.19
C PHE A 63 0.23 0.99 -7.92
N PHE A 64 -0.92 1.24 -8.53
CA PHE A 64 -1.60 0.29 -9.39
C PHE A 64 -1.55 0.83 -10.81
N HIS A 65 -1.35 -0.06 -11.77
CA HIS A 65 -1.44 0.27 -13.17
C HIS A 65 -2.26 -0.80 -13.86
N ALA A 66 -2.98 -0.43 -14.91
CA ALA A 66 -3.67 -1.40 -15.72
C ALA A 66 -3.59 -1.01 -17.18
N PHE A 67 -3.36 -2.01 -18.02
CA PHE A 67 -3.17 -1.82 -19.45
C PHE A 67 -3.77 -2.99 -20.23
N ASN A 68 -4.19 -2.71 -21.46
CA ASN A 68 -4.73 -3.73 -22.35
C ASN A 68 -3.56 -4.50 -22.96
N LEU A 69 -3.54 -5.82 -22.78
CA LEU A 69 -2.63 -6.69 -23.53
C LEU A 69 -3.16 -6.89 -24.95
N ASN A 70 -4.48 -7.02 -25.08
CA ASN A 70 -5.21 -7.09 -26.35
C ASN A 70 -6.69 -6.66 -26.13
N GLU A 71 -7.54 -6.84 -27.15
CA GLU A 71 -8.96 -6.44 -27.11
C GLU A 71 -9.81 -7.19 -26.06
N ASN A 72 -9.35 -8.35 -25.57
CA ASN A 72 -10.09 -9.21 -24.64
C ASN A 72 -9.37 -9.41 -23.29
N GLU A 73 -8.16 -8.88 -23.14
CA GLU A 73 -7.29 -9.15 -22.00
C GLU A 73 -6.65 -7.86 -21.46
N ARG A 74 -6.78 -7.68 -20.15
CA ARG A 74 -6.14 -6.61 -19.39
C ARG A 74 -5.22 -7.19 -18.33
N ILE A 75 -4.09 -6.53 -18.16
CA ILE A 75 -3.17 -6.80 -17.06
C ILE A 75 -3.28 -5.66 -16.07
N MET A 76 -3.50 -6.01 -14.81
CA MET A 76 -3.42 -5.11 -13.67
C MET A 76 -2.15 -5.43 -12.89
N THR A 77 -1.27 -4.45 -12.75
CA THR A 77 -0.04 -4.57 -11.98
C THR A 77 -0.20 -3.87 -10.65
N THR A 78 0.18 -4.56 -9.58
CA THR A 78 0.33 -3.99 -8.24
C THR A 78 1.79 -3.85 -7.93
N THR A 79 2.25 -2.61 -7.74
CA THR A 79 3.62 -2.35 -7.30
C THR A 79 3.62 -1.85 -5.87
N ILE A 80 4.34 -2.55 -5.01
CA ILE A 80 4.70 -2.06 -3.68
C ILE A 80 6.12 -1.51 -3.77
N ASP A 81 6.25 -0.21 -3.55
CA ASP A 81 7.51 0.52 -3.64
C ASP A 81 8.28 0.47 -2.31
N SER A 82 7.63 0.71 -1.18
CA SER A 82 8.30 0.60 0.12
C SER A 82 7.32 0.30 1.24
N VAL A 83 7.76 -0.49 2.22
CA VAL A 83 7.01 -0.76 3.45
C VAL A 83 7.96 -0.65 4.63
N PHE A 84 7.55 0.15 5.61
CA PHE A 84 8.33 0.38 6.80
C PHE A 84 7.43 0.48 8.04
N ILE A 85 7.91 -0.09 9.14
CA ILE A 85 7.37 0.08 10.49
C ILE A 85 8.58 0.36 11.39
N ILE A 86 8.48 1.36 12.27
CA ILE A 86 9.55 1.68 13.22
C ILE A 86 9.87 0.48 14.11
N GLU A 87 11.15 0.29 14.45
CA GLU A 87 11.63 -0.93 15.13
C GLU A 87 10.84 -1.27 16.40
N SER A 88 10.54 -0.26 17.23
CA SER A 88 9.79 -0.41 18.48
C SER A 88 8.34 -0.91 18.31
N GLU A 89 7.80 -0.80 17.11
CA GLU A 89 6.42 -1.17 16.77
C GLU A 89 6.33 -2.49 15.98
N ARG A 90 7.48 -3.08 15.62
CA ARG A 90 7.53 -4.36 14.87
C ARG A 90 7.01 -5.52 15.73
N LYS A 91 6.68 -6.65 15.06
CA LYS A 91 6.08 -7.86 15.65
C LYS A 91 4.67 -7.70 16.24
N LYS A 92 4.04 -6.53 16.05
CA LYS A 92 2.63 -6.26 16.43
C LYS A 92 1.64 -6.50 15.28
N SER A 93 2.05 -7.19 14.20
CA SER A 93 1.24 -7.43 12.99
C SER A 93 0.75 -6.15 12.27
N LEU A 94 1.38 -5.00 12.50
CA LEU A 94 0.96 -3.71 11.93
C LEU A 94 1.06 -3.66 10.40
N SER A 95 2.01 -4.39 9.83
CA SER A 95 2.10 -4.57 8.38
C SER A 95 0.83 -5.16 7.77
N LYS A 96 0.06 -5.97 8.52
CA LYS A 96 -1.23 -6.50 8.02
C LYS A 96 -2.32 -5.44 7.90
N ILE A 97 -2.25 -4.38 8.71
CA ILE A 97 -3.20 -3.25 8.63
C ILE A 97 -2.96 -2.50 7.33
N LEU A 98 -1.69 -2.18 7.04
CA LEU A 98 -1.27 -1.57 5.78
C LEU A 98 -1.63 -2.47 4.59
N ALA A 99 -1.34 -3.78 4.66
CA ALA A 99 -1.65 -4.72 3.59
C ALA A 99 -3.16 -4.81 3.32
N ARG A 100 -3.99 -4.81 4.38
CA ARG A 100 -5.45 -4.80 4.24
C ARG A 100 -5.95 -3.52 3.58
N TYR A 101 -5.41 -2.37 3.95
CA TYR A 101 -5.75 -1.09 3.33
C TYR A 101 -5.46 -1.12 1.82
N VAL A 102 -4.25 -1.53 1.44
CA VAL A 102 -3.85 -1.65 0.03
C VAL A 102 -4.73 -2.66 -0.73
N ALA A 103 -5.09 -3.79 -0.10
CA ALA A 103 -5.98 -4.78 -0.71
C ALA A 103 -7.40 -4.24 -0.97
N CYS A 104 -7.94 -3.42 -0.07
CA CYS A 104 -9.22 -2.74 -0.28
C CYS A 104 -9.13 -1.75 -1.43
N GLU A 105 -8.05 -0.96 -1.50
CA GLU A 105 -7.81 -0.01 -2.60
C GLU A 105 -7.65 -0.73 -3.94
N LEU A 106 -6.97 -1.88 -3.98
CA LEU A 106 -6.86 -2.70 -5.19
C LEU A 106 -8.23 -3.20 -5.66
N LEU A 107 -9.08 -3.64 -4.72
CA LEU A 107 -10.44 -4.06 -5.04
C LEU A 107 -11.31 -2.92 -5.59
N GLU A 108 -11.18 -1.72 -5.03
CA GLU A 108 -11.83 -0.51 -5.55
C GLU A 108 -11.32 -0.15 -6.95
N PHE A 109 -10.00 -0.19 -7.13
CA PHE A 109 -9.35 0.09 -8.40
C PHE A 109 -9.81 -0.89 -9.49
N GLU A 110 -9.79 -2.19 -9.22
CA GLU A 110 -10.33 -3.23 -10.11
C GLU A 110 -11.79 -2.97 -10.48
N SER A 111 -12.64 -2.70 -9.49
CA SER A 111 -14.08 -2.46 -9.74
C SER A 111 -14.32 -1.22 -10.60
N SER A 112 -13.44 -0.22 -10.54
CA SER A 112 -13.54 1.00 -11.34
C SER A 112 -13.01 0.85 -12.76
N ASP A 113 -12.20 -0.19 -13.00
CA ASP A 113 -11.37 -0.33 -14.19
C ASP A 113 -11.61 -1.69 -14.91
N GLU A 114 -12.71 -2.37 -14.58
CA GLU A 114 -13.28 -3.52 -15.30
C GLU A 114 -14.34 -3.05 -16.33
N PRO A 115 -14.01 -2.97 -17.63
CA PRO A 115 -15.02 -2.98 -18.68
C PRO A 115 -15.70 -4.36 -18.70
N CYS A 116 -17.03 -4.40 -18.86
CA CYS A 116 -17.78 -5.65 -18.92
C CYS A 116 -17.18 -6.61 -19.99
N GLY A 117 -16.55 -7.70 -19.55
CA GLY A 117 -16.18 -8.84 -20.41
C GLY A 117 -14.68 -9.13 -20.62
N CYS A 118 -13.75 -8.36 -20.03
CA CYS A 118 -12.31 -8.63 -20.16
C CYS A 118 -11.81 -9.60 -19.09
N HIS A 119 -10.88 -10.49 -19.44
CA HIS A 119 -10.13 -11.27 -18.44
C HIS A 119 -9.04 -10.39 -17.81
N LEU A 120 -8.99 -10.38 -16.47
CA LEU A 120 -8.01 -9.62 -15.72
C LEU A 120 -6.93 -10.53 -15.13
N THR A 121 -5.67 -10.24 -15.48
CA THR A 121 -4.49 -10.91 -14.92
C THR A 121 -3.78 -9.98 -13.95
N HIS A 122 -3.41 -10.49 -12.78
CA HIS A 122 -2.68 -9.73 -11.76
C HIS A 122 -1.20 -10.04 -11.77
N GLU A 123 -0.36 -9.00 -11.85
CA GLU A 123 1.08 -9.13 -11.69
C GLU A 123 1.59 -8.26 -10.54
N SER A 124 2.72 -8.63 -9.95
CA SER A 124 3.30 -7.91 -8.84
C SER A 124 4.77 -7.60 -9.06
N THR A 125 5.15 -6.33 -8.92
CA THR A 125 6.55 -5.88 -8.89
C THR A 125 6.86 -5.30 -7.52
N SER A 126 8.06 -5.57 -6.99
CA SER A 126 8.50 -5.03 -5.71
C SER A 126 9.88 -4.40 -5.89
N ASN A 127 9.93 -3.07 -5.86
CA ASN A 127 11.18 -2.34 -5.95
C ASN A 127 11.56 -1.88 -4.55
N ILE A 128 12.31 -2.73 -3.86
CA ILE A 128 12.91 -2.51 -2.53
C ILE A 128 11.99 -2.90 -1.37
N VAL A 129 12.49 -3.91 -0.67
CA VAL A 129 11.81 -4.75 0.29
C VAL A 129 12.69 -4.66 1.53
N SER A 130 12.22 -3.96 2.58
CA SER A 130 12.68 -4.25 3.94
C SER A 130 12.47 -5.76 4.20
N GLN A 131 13.08 -6.39 5.21
CA GLN A 131 13.07 -7.86 5.39
C GLN A 131 11.70 -8.57 5.23
N GLU A 132 10.57 -7.85 5.28
CA GLU A 132 9.20 -8.37 5.16
C GLU A 132 8.45 -8.06 3.84
N GLY A 133 8.95 -7.19 2.96
CA GLY A 133 8.19 -6.71 1.78
C GLY A 133 7.76 -7.79 0.76
N GLY A 134 8.54 -8.85 0.55
CA GLY A 134 8.12 -9.97 -0.30
C GLY A 134 6.94 -10.75 0.29
N ARG A 135 6.83 -10.79 1.63
CA ARG A 135 5.65 -11.35 2.32
C ARG A 135 4.49 -10.38 2.32
N PHE A 136 4.76 -9.08 2.38
CA PHE A 136 3.75 -8.03 2.36
C PHE A 136 2.91 -8.08 1.07
N VAL A 137 3.54 -8.18 -0.09
CA VAL A 137 2.82 -8.31 -1.37
C VAL A 137 1.93 -9.56 -1.38
N GLY A 138 2.46 -10.70 -0.91
CA GLY A 138 1.69 -11.92 -0.76
C GLY A 138 0.50 -11.77 0.19
N ASP A 139 0.66 -11.01 1.28
CA ASP A 139 -0.43 -10.70 2.21
C ASP A 139 -1.50 -9.80 1.58
N VAL A 140 -1.11 -8.77 0.82
CA VAL A 140 -2.05 -7.92 0.05
C VAL A 140 -2.90 -8.79 -0.86
N TYR A 141 -2.27 -9.63 -1.69
CA TYR A 141 -3.00 -10.50 -2.63
C TYR A 141 -3.87 -11.53 -1.94
N ARG A 142 -3.38 -12.15 -0.86
CA ARG A 142 -4.17 -13.11 -0.09
C ARG A 142 -5.42 -12.46 0.51
N ILE A 143 -5.29 -11.24 1.04
CA ILE A 143 -6.43 -10.49 1.58
C ILE A 143 -7.38 -10.08 0.45
N PHE A 144 -6.86 -9.55 -0.64
CA PHE A 144 -7.62 -9.15 -1.82
C PHE A 144 -8.47 -10.32 -2.37
N SER A 145 -7.87 -11.49 -2.59
CA SER A 145 -8.60 -12.68 -3.07
C SER A 145 -9.70 -13.12 -2.09
N ALA A 146 -9.45 -13.03 -0.78
CA ALA A 146 -10.45 -13.33 0.23
C ALA A 146 -11.61 -12.32 0.22
N LEU A 147 -11.32 -11.02 0.06
CA LEU A 147 -12.33 -9.97 -0.05
C LEU A 147 -13.18 -10.13 -1.32
N LYS A 148 -12.55 -10.49 -2.45
CA LYS A 148 -13.25 -10.73 -3.72
C LYS A 148 -14.25 -11.88 -3.60
N THR A 149 -13.89 -12.96 -2.90
CA THR A 149 -14.77 -14.12 -2.70
C THR A 149 -16.02 -13.81 -1.87
N ILE A 150 -15.97 -12.81 -0.98
CA ILE A 150 -17.11 -12.42 -0.12
C ILE A 150 -18.11 -11.53 -0.89
N LYS A 151 -17.68 -10.85 -1.96
CA LYS A 151 -18.51 -9.95 -2.76
C LYS A 151 -19.25 -10.65 -3.92
N VAL A 152 -19.01 -11.95 -4.16
CA VAL A 152 -19.69 -12.77 -5.19
C VAL A 152 -20.91 -13.47 -4.62
#